data_AF-A0A257PQF4-F1
#
_entry.id   AF-A0A257PQF4-F1
#
_cell.length_a   1.000
_cell.length_b   1.000
_cell.length_c   1.000
_cell.angle_alpha   90.00
_cell.angle_beta   90.00
_cell.angle_gamma   90.00
#
_symmetry.space_group_name_H-M   'P 1'
#
loop_
_entity.id
_entity.type
_entity.pdbx_description
1 polymer ?
#
loop_
_entity_poly.entity_id
_entity_poly.type
_entity_poly.pdbx_seq_one_letter_code
_entity_poly.pdbx_strand_id
1 'polypeptide(L)'
;LLVVTIDNALNIVEARSHTLFSPYATCGDHEDAYQKLVGLNLLRGFRAAVRERLGGVLGCTHLTELTQVLPTAAIQGLAGLATIALPVAESERPAQMPFQLNRCHALRLDGPAVAEFYPRWAQLAVPRRTEGKMPTPEIEDETP
;
A
#
# COMPACT_ATOMS: atom_id res chain seq x y z
N LEU A 1 -0.09 -3.72 14.55
CA LEU A 1 -0.62 -4.46 13.39
C LEU A 1 -2.07 -4.05 13.17
N LEU A 2 -2.44 -3.71 11.94
CA LEU A 2 -3.82 -3.51 11.51
C LEU A 2 -4.09 -4.50 10.38
N VAL A 3 -5.16 -5.28 10.49
CA VAL A 3 -5.60 -6.20 9.44
C VAL A 3 -7.00 -5.81 9.01
N VAL A 4 -7.20 -5.69 7.70
CA VAL A 4 -8.47 -5.28 7.09
C VAL A 4 -8.80 -6.27 5.98
N THR A 5 -10.02 -6.79 6.00
CA THR A 5 -10.57 -7.61 4.92
C THR A 5 -11.48 -6.74 4.07
N ILE A 6 -11.32 -6.80 2.76
CA ILE A 6 -12.12 -6.03 1.81
C ILE A 6 -12.80 -6.92 0.78
N ASP A 7 -13.97 -6.51 0.33
CA ASP A 7 -14.66 -7.14 -0.80
C ASP A 7 -14.17 -6.61 -2.16
N ASN A 8 -14.73 -7.14 -3.25
CA ASN A 8 -14.39 -6.72 -4.62
C ASN A 8 -14.78 -5.27 -4.93
N ALA A 9 -15.68 -4.67 -4.15
CA ALA A 9 -16.06 -3.27 -4.27
C ALA A 9 -15.21 -2.35 -3.37
N LEU A 10 -14.17 -2.90 -2.72
CA LEU A 10 -13.28 -2.22 -1.78
C LEU A 10 -13.99 -1.70 -0.52
N ASN A 11 -15.08 -2.36 -0.12
CA ASN A 11 -15.69 -2.15 1.18
C ASN A 11 -14.96 -2.97 2.23
N ILE A 12 -14.73 -2.39 3.41
CA ILE A 12 -14.20 -3.10 4.57
C ILE A 12 -15.30 -3.97 5.15
N VAL A 13 -15.08 -5.29 5.16
CA VAL A 13 -16.01 -6.27 5.72
C VAL A 13 -15.56 -6.79 7.09
N GLU A 14 -14.26 -6.65 7.41
CA GLU A 14 -13.69 -6.98 8.71
C GLU A 14 -12.49 -6.07 8.97
N ALA A 15 -12.30 -5.65 10.23
CA ALA A 15 -11.10 -4.93 10.64
C ALA A 15 -10.74 -5.29 12.08
N ARG A 16 -9.45 -5.53 12.32
CA ARG A 16 -8.90 -5.80 13.66
C ARG A 16 -7.52 -5.19 13.81
N SER A 17 -7.16 -4.85 15.04
CA SER A 17 -5.84 -4.30 15.32
C SER A 17 -5.22 -4.95 16.56
N HIS A 18 -3.90 -4.97 16.60
CA HIS A 18 -3.14 -5.54 17.70
C HIS A 18 -1.80 -4.81 17.85
N THR A 19 -1.50 -4.35 19.06
CA THR A 19 -0.22 -3.71 19.40
C THR A 19 0.78 -4.78 19.81
N LEU A 20 1.80 -5.03 18.98
CA LEU A 20 2.83 -6.06 19.25
C LEU A 20 3.88 -5.59 20.25
N PHE A 21 4.25 -4.33 20.17
CA PHE A 21 5.24 -3.69 21.04
C PHE A 21 4.87 -2.23 21.22
N SER A 22 5.09 -1.70 22.42
CA SER A 22 4.76 -0.33 22.79
C SER A 22 5.61 0.13 23.98
N PRO A 23 6.00 1.41 24.05
CA PRO A 23 6.63 1.98 25.24
C PRO A 23 5.66 2.11 26.44
N TYR A 24 4.35 2.20 26.19
CA TYR A 24 3.32 2.29 27.24
C TYR A 24 2.41 1.06 27.22
N ALA A 25 2.12 0.50 28.40
CA ALA A 25 1.26 -0.68 28.52
C ALA A 25 -0.14 -0.47 27.92
N THR A 26 -0.65 0.77 27.96
CA THR A 26 -2.02 1.10 27.53
C THR A 26 -2.16 1.41 26.04
N CYS A 27 -1.09 1.42 25.24
CA CYS A 27 -1.24 1.66 23.79
C CYS A 27 -1.93 0.51 23.06
N GLY A 28 -2.15 -0.63 23.71
CA GLY A 28 -3.00 -1.72 23.21
C GLY A 28 -4.47 -1.57 23.59
N ASP A 29 -4.81 -0.66 24.51
CA ASP A 29 -6.14 -0.54 25.13
C ASP A 29 -7.10 0.28 24.26
N HIS A 30 -7.09 0.01 22.96
CA HIS A 30 -8.08 0.52 22.00
C HIS A 30 -9.09 -0.56 21.61
N GLU A 31 -9.10 -1.69 22.31
CA GLU A 31 -10.05 -2.79 22.18
C GLU A 31 -10.33 -3.16 20.72
N ASP A 32 -11.59 -3.10 20.32
CA ASP A 32 -12.10 -3.35 18.98
C ASP A 32 -12.37 -2.06 18.19
N ALA A 33 -11.81 -0.91 18.61
CA ALA A 33 -12.14 0.39 18.01
C ALA A 33 -12.01 0.39 16.48
N TYR A 34 -11.03 -0.34 15.94
CA TYR A 34 -10.81 -0.48 14.50
C TYR A 34 -11.91 -1.27 13.76
N GLN A 35 -12.79 -2.01 14.45
CA GLN A 35 -14.02 -2.55 13.86
C GLN A 35 -14.94 -1.44 13.32
N LYS A 36 -14.85 -0.21 13.84
CA LYS A 36 -15.60 0.94 13.31
C LYS A 36 -15.27 1.23 11.84
N LEU A 37 -14.16 0.71 11.32
CA LEU A 37 -13.82 0.79 9.89
C LEU A 37 -14.74 -0.08 9.01
N VAL A 38 -15.42 -1.09 9.55
CA VAL A 38 -16.34 -1.93 8.79
C VAL A 38 -17.46 -1.09 8.18
N GLY A 39 -17.78 -1.36 6.92
CA GLY A 39 -18.73 -0.59 6.11
C GLY A 39 -18.12 0.64 5.42
N LEU A 40 -16.88 1.03 5.72
CA LEU A 40 -16.18 2.04 4.95
C LEU A 40 -15.75 1.50 3.59
N ASN A 41 -15.80 2.37 2.58
CA ASN A 41 -15.25 2.08 1.26
C ASN A 41 -13.90 2.81 1.10
N LEU A 42 -12.87 2.10 0.63
CA LEU A 42 -11.52 2.66 0.49
C LEU A 42 -11.45 3.85 -0.50
N LEU A 43 -12.37 3.93 -1.47
CA LEU A 43 -12.38 4.97 -2.50
C LEU A 43 -13.36 6.11 -2.23
N ARG A 44 -14.30 5.96 -1.29
CA ARG A 44 -15.38 6.93 -1.05
C ARG A 44 -15.30 7.54 0.34
N GLY A 45 -14.76 8.75 0.42
CA GLY A 45 -14.73 9.52 1.68
C GLY A 45 -13.88 8.91 2.80
N PHE A 46 -13.10 7.86 2.51
CA PHE A 46 -12.41 7.02 3.50
C PHE A 46 -11.66 7.82 4.57
N ARG A 47 -10.81 8.75 4.14
CA ARG A 47 -9.95 9.53 5.05
C ARG A 47 -10.74 10.39 6.03
N ALA A 48 -11.81 11.04 5.57
CA ALA A 48 -12.68 11.83 6.43
C ALA A 48 -13.43 10.93 7.42
N ALA A 49 -13.95 9.82 6.92
CA ALA A 49 -14.72 8.86 7.69
C ALA A 49 -13.88 8.13 8.77
N VAL A 50 -12.58 7.91 8.52
CA VAL A 50 -11.62 7.44 9.52
C VAL A 50 -11.44 8.49 10.61
N ARG A 51 -11.18 9.75 10.25
CA ARG A 51 -10.97 10.82 11.25
C ARG A 51 -12.18 10.99 12.15
N GLU A 52 -13.38 10.88 11.62
CA GLU A 52 -14.62 10.93 12.38
C GLU A 52 -14.74 9.80 13.41
N ARG A 53 -14.32 8.57 13.06
CA ARG A 53 -14.50 7.38 13.90
C ARG A 53 -13.36 7.11 14.89
N LEU A 54 -12.14 7.48 14.51
CA LEU A 54 -10.89 7.08 15.16
C LEU A 54 -9.94 8.26 15.43
N GLY A 55 -10.39 9.50 15.18
CA GLY A 55 -9.58 10.69 15.41
C GLY A 55 -9.29 10.95 16.89
N GLY A 56 -8.15 11.57 17.17
CA GLY A 56 -7.73 11.92 18.52
C GLY A 56 -7.50 10.67 19.38
N VAL A 57 -8.16 10.63 20.54
CA VAL A 57 -8.00 9.55 21.54
C VAL A 57 -8.87 8.31 21.28
N LEU A 58 -9.72 8.35 20.24
CA LEU A 58 -10.63 7.24 19.90
C LEU A 58 -9.93 6.06 19.22
N GLY A 59 -8.66 6.22 18.85
CA GLY A 59 -7.80 5.18 18.30
C GLY A 59 -6.34 5.49 18.61
N CYS A 60 -5.43 4.59 18.23
CA CYS A 60 -4.01 4.86 18.33
C CYS A 60 -3.59 5.77 17.18
N THR A 61 -3.00 6.94 17.46
CA THR A 61 -2.52 7.88 16.44
C THR A 61 -1.69 7.18 15.36
N HIS A 62 -0.76 6.30 15.73
CA HIS A 62 0.10 5.59 14.77
C HIS A 62 -0.69 4.72 13.79
N LEU A 63 -1.59 3.87 14.29
CA LEU A 63 -2.40 2.99 13.45
C LEU A 63 -3.40 3.80 12.61
N THR A 64 -4.00 4.84 13.19
CA THR A 64 -4.94 5.73 12.49
C THR A 64 -4.26 6.48 11.35
N GLU A 65 -3.03 6.96 11.54
CA GLU A 65 -2.25 7.59 10.46
C GLU A 65 -1.88 6.59 9.35
N LEU A 66 -1.49 5.37 9.70
CA LEU A 66 -1.22 4.33 8.71
C LEU A 66 -2.43 4.00 7.83
N THR A 67 -3.66 4.16 8.32
CA THR A 67 -4.85 3.97 7.48
C THR A 67 -4.90 4.94 6.31
N GLN A 68 -4.26 6.11 6.37
CA GLN A 68 -4.32 7.11 5.31
C GLN A 68 -3.70 6.61 3.99
N VAL A 69 -2.78 5.64 4.05
CA VAL A 69 -2.15 4.99 2.89
C VAL A 69 -2.81 3.67 2.51
N LEU A 70 -3.74 3.16 3.32
CA LEU A 70 -4.43 1.89 3.07
C LEU A 70 -5.12 1.83 1.70
N PRO A 71 -5.87 2.86 1.24
CA PRO A 71 -6.50 2.79 -0.08
C PRO A 71 -5.50 2.58 -1.21
N THR A 72 -4.40 3.33 -1.22
CA THR A 72 -3.38 3.21 -2.26
C THR A 72 -2.64 1.87 -2.19
N ALA A 73 -2.32 1.39 -0.99
CA ALA A 73 -1.65 0.11 -0.80
C ALA A 73 -2.55 -1.07 -1.24
N ALA A 74 -3.84 -1.02 -0.91
CA ALA A 74 -4.81 -2.02 -1.34
C ALA A 74 -4.92 -2.07 -2.87
N ILE A 75 -5.09 -0.92 -3.53
CA ILE A 75 -5.17 -0.85 -5.01
C ILE A 75 -3.90 -1.40 -5.65
N GLN A 76 -2.72 -1.05 -5.13
CA GLN A 76 -1.44 -1.53 -5.66
C GLN A 76 -1.23 -3.03 -5.43
N GLY A 77 -1.63 -3.57 -4.27
CA GLY A 77 -1.55 -5.00 -3.98
C GLY A 77 -2.52 -5.84 -4.82
N LEU A 78 -3.64 -5.24 -5.24
CA LEU A 78 -4.64 -5.87 -6.10
C LEU A 78 -4.38 -5.63 -7.59
N ALA A 79 -3.44 -4.74 -7.95
CA ALA A 79 -3.09 -4.41 -9.33
C ALA A 79 -2.40 -5.60 -10.02
N GLY A 80 -3.21 -6.54 -10.49
CA GLY A 80 -2.78 -7.84 -11.03
C GLY A 80 -3.89 -8.89 -10.95
N LEU A 81 -4.87 -8.72 -10.06
CA LEU A 81 -6.07 -9.53 -10.02
C LEU A 81 -7.05 -9.03 -11.08
N ALA A 82 -7.32 -9.88 -12.09
CA ALA A 82 -8.21 -9.61 -13.22
C ALA A 82 -9.68 -9.33 -12.85
N THR A 83 -10.02 -9.33 -11.56
CA THR A 83 -11.35 -9.00 -11.03
C THR A 83 -11.50 -7.52 -10.67
N ILE A 84 -10.39 -6.78 -10.46
CA ILE A 84 -10.39 -5.33 -10.17
C ILE A 84 -9.92 -4.52 -11.38
N ALA A 85 -9.10 -5.12 -12.23
CA ALA A 85 -8.96 -4.68 -13.62
C ALA A 85 -10.18 -5.19 -14.40
N LEU A 86 -10.82 -4.31 -15.17
CA LEU A 86 -11.94 -4.65 -16.05
C LEU A 86 -11.66 -5.97 -16.84
N PRO A 87 -12.68 -6.81 -17.08
CA PRO A 87 -12.51 -8.04 -17.85
C PRO A 87 -12.31 -7.65 -19.32
N VAL A 88 -11.07 -7.45 -19.72
CA VAL A 88 -10.72 -7.10 -21.10
C VAL A 88 -9.91 -8.25 -21.67
N ALA A 89 -10.41 -8.86 -22.73
CA ALA A 89 -9.72 -9.92 -23.45
C ALA A 89 -8.32 -9.45 -23.90
N GLU A 90 -7.34 -10.35 -24.00
CA GLU A 90 -5.96 -10.02 -24.42
C GLU A 90 -5.92 -9.21 -25.74
N SER A 91 -6.88 -9.46 -26.63
CA SER A 91 -7.08 -8.78 -27.92
C SER A 91 -7.65 -7.36 -27.82
N GLU A 92 -8.18 -6.98 -26.67
CA GLU A 92 -8.83 -5.68 -26.40
C GLU A 92 -8.04 -4.83 -25.40
N ARG A 93 -6.96 -5.38 -24.82
CA ARG A 93 -6.10 -4.62 -23.89
C ARG A 93 -5.53 -3.41 -24.64
N PRO A 94 -5.64 -2.21 -24.06
CA PRO A 94 -5.19 -0.99 -24.73
C PRO A 94 -3.74 -1.13 -25.20
N ALA A 95 -3.40 -0.51 -26.32
CA ALA A 95 -2.01 -0.44 -26.80
C ALA A 95 -1.05 0.21 -25.78
N GLN A 96 -1.59 0.80 -24.72
CA GLN A 96 -0.91 1.50 -23.65
C GLN A 96 -0.45 0.53 -22.54
N MET A 97 0.75 0.78 -22.02
CA MET A 97 1.33 0.03 -20.91
C MET A 97 0.44 0.09 -19.65
N PRO A 98 0.17 -1.06 -18.97
CA PRO A 98 -0.54 -1.07 -17.71
C PRO A 98 0.12 -0.15 -16.68
N PHE A 99 -0.68 0.63 -15.96
CA PHE A 99 -0.19 1.71 -15.10
C PHE A 99 0.75 1.21 -13.99
N GLN A 100 0.59 -0.03 -13.54
CA GLN A 100 1.38 -0.64 -12.47
C GLN A 100 2.80 -1.05 -12.89
N LEU A 101 3.07 -1.19 -14.20
CA LEU A 101 4.40 -1.56 -14.67
C LEU A 101 5.42 -0.44 -14.41
N ASN A 102 6.63 -0.85 -14.05
CA ASN A 102 7.76 0.01 -13.67
C ASN A 102 7.54 0.93 -12.46
N ARG A 103 6.56 0.61 -11.59
CA ARG A 103 6.25 1.43 -10.39
C ARG A 103 6.48 0.72 -9.06
N CYS A 104 6.75 -0.59 -9.07
CA CYS A 104 7.15 -1.33 -7.88
C CYS A 104 8.31 -2.27 -8.21
N HIS A 105 8.99 -2.76 -7.18
CA HIS A 105 10.16 -3.62 -7.33
C HIS A 105 9.86 -4.89 -8.14
N ALA A 106 8.71 -5.52 -7.89
CA ALA A 106 8.31 -6.75 -8.57
C ALA A 106 7.98 -6.53 -10.07
N LEU A 107 7.36 -5.40 -10.42
CA LEU A 107 6.91 -5.11 -11.79
C LEU A 107 7.88 -4.23 -12.58
N ARG A 108 9.18 -4.34 -12.31
CA ARG A 108 10.23 -3.64 -13.08
C ARG A 108 10.31 -4.20 -14.50
N LEU A 109 10.47 -3.34 -15.52
CA LEU A 109 10.39 -3.77 -16.94
C LEU A 109 11.49 -4.75 -17.37
N ASP A 110 12.61 -4.78 -16.66
CA ASP A 110 13.71 -5.74 -16.83
C ASP A 110 13.67 -6.85 -15.76
N GLY A 111 12.58 -6.96 -15.01
CA GLY A 111 12.38 -7.96 -13.96
C GLY A 111 11.73 -9.25 -14.48
N PRO A 112 11.94 -10.39 -13.77
CA PRO A 112 11.44 -11.69 -14.20
C PRO A 112 9.90 -11.75 -14.27
N ALA A 113 9.19 -11.08 -13.35
CA ALA A 113 7.73 -11.07 -13.37
C ALA A 113 7.15 -10.37 -14.61
N VAL A 114 7.79 -9.29 -15.10
CA VAL A 114 7.34 -8.64 -16.34
C VAL A 114 7.67 -9.51 -17.55
N ALA A 115 8.83 -10.17 -17.57
CA ALA A 115 9.18 -11.10 -18.65
C ALA A 115 8.19 -12.28 -18.76
N GLU A 116 7.69 -12.78 -17.62
CA GLU A 116 6.74 -13.89 -17.56
C GLU A 116 5.29 -13.45 -17.86
N PHE A 117 4.77 -12.47 -17.12
CA PHE A 117 3.34 -12.12 -17.14
C PHE A 117 3.00 -10.98 -18.12
N TYR A 118 4.00 -10.21 -18.57
CA TYR A 118 3.83 -9.02 -19.39
C TYR A 118 4.89 -8.95 -20.53
N PRO A 119 5.11 -10.05 -21.29
CA PRO A 119 6.27 -10.18 -22.20
C PRO A 119 6.34 -9.07 -23.27
N ARG A 120 5.19 -8.51 -23.67
CA ARG A 120 5.12 -7.37 -24.60
C ARG A 120 5.87 -6.13 -24.10
N TRP A 121 5.94 -5.93 -22.79
CA TRP A 121 6.55 -4.75 -22.17
C TRP A 121 7.92 -5.04 -21.55
N ALA A 122 8.37 -6.29 -21.62
CA ALA A 122 9.70 -6.67 -21.16
C ALA A 122 10.76 -5.94 -22.00
N GLN A 123 11.63 -5.20 -21.33
CA GLN A 123 12.81 -4.54 -21.93
C GLN A 123 12.53 -3.49 -23.03
N LEU A 124 11.56 -2.60 -22.84
CA LEU A 124 11.68 -1.22 -23.35
C LEU A 124 12.73 -0.49 -22.50
N ALA A 125 13.93 -0.27 -23.05
CA ALA A 125 15.15 0.16 -22.36
C ALA A 125 14.92 1.19 -21.22
N VAL A 126 14.96 0.72 -19.97
CA VAL A 126 15.05 1.59 -18.80
C VAL A 126 16.51 1.95 -18.62
N PRO A 127 16.90 3.25 -18.62
CA PRO A 127 18.27 3.62 -18.30
C PRO A 127 18.59 3.11 -16.89
N ARG A 128 19.61 2.24 -16.80
CA ARG A 128 20.15 1.80 -15.50
C ARG A 128 20.48 3.05 -14.72
N ARG A 129 19.97 3.16 -13.49
CA ARG A 129 20.42 4.18 -12.53
C ARG A 129 21.95 4.01 -12.47
N THR A 130 22.69 5.02 -12.90
CA THR A 130 24.14 5.02 -12.74
C THR A 130 24.42 4.78 -11.27
N GLU A 131 25.32 3.84 -10.96
CA GLU A 131 25.81 3.61 -9.61
C GLU A 131 26.52 4.88 -9.15
N GLY A 132 25.76 5.84 -8.65
CA GLY A 132 26.29 6.97 -7.92
C GLY A 132 26.87 6.42 -6.64
N LYS A 133 28.20 6.34 -6.56
CA LYS A 133 28.94 6.15 -5.32
C LYS A 133 28.38 7.15 -4.31
N MET A 134 27.62 6.67 -3.32
CA MET A 134 27.25 7.50 -2.17
C MET A 134 28.56 8.01 -1.57
N PRO A 135 28.79 9.33 -1.48
CA PRO A 135 29.92 9.81 -0.70
C PRO A 135 29.73 9.30 0.74
N THR A 136 30.77 8.67 1.27
CA THR A 136 30.82 8.26 2.67
C THR A 136 30.64 9.53 3.50
N PRO A 137 29.65 9.59 4.41
CA PRO A 137 29.55 10.73 5.31
C PRO A 137 30.78 10.73 6.21
N GLU A 138 31.56 11.81 6.14
CA GLU A 138 32.58 12.11 7.13
C GLU A 138 31.85 12.45 8.43
N ILE A 139 31.85 11.51 9.37
CA ILE A 139 31.41 11.75 10.74
C ILE A 139 32.58 12.44 11.42
N GLU A 140 32.54 13.76 11.52
CA GLU A 140 33.44 14.50 12.39
C GLU A 140 33.11 14.12 13.83
N ASP A 141 34.09 13.50 14.49
CA ASP A 141 34.02 13.04 15.87
C ASP A 141 34.11 14.26 16.81
N GLU A 142 32.99 14.99 16.95
CA GLU A 142 32.85 15.98 18.02
C GLU A 142 32.60 15.24 19.35
N THR A 143 33.69 14.77 19.95
CA THR A 143 33.69 14.40 21.36
C THR A 143 33.80 15.68 22.21
N PRO A 144 32.97 15.85 23.26
CA PRO A 144 32.86 17.08 24.05
C PRO A 144 34.07 17.45 24.90
#